data_AF-D3DKF4-F1
#
_entry.id   AF-D3DKF4-F1
#
_cell.length_a   1.000
_cell.length_b   1.000
_cell.length_c   1.000
_cell.angle_alpha   90.00
_cell.angle_beta   90.00
_cell.angle_gamma   90.00
#
_symmetry.space_group_name_H-M   'P 1'
#
loop_
_entity.id
_entity.type
_entity.pdbx_description
1 polymer ?
#
loop_
_entity_poly.entity_id
_entity_poly.type
_entity_poly.pdbx_seq_one_letter_code
_entity_poly.pdbx_strand_id
1 'polypeptide(L)'
;MRVKFRVSIYKDGKKLKKVDLVGKKDPFSIGLRYILEFKYLEATKWLMLSEDSYEKYFLLGLINQALGQDHQAKEFFQEAEKHPPKTSYTFQIEHPQSSSL
;
A
#
# COMPACT_ATOMS: atom_id res chain seq x y z
N MET A 1 -2.78 -16.83 -2.32
CA MET A 1 -2.31 -16.03 -3.46
C MET A 1 -0.85 -15.65 -3.22
N ARG A 2 0.07 -15.99 -4.13
CA ARG A 2 1.49 -15.63 -4.01
C ARG A 2 1.69 -14.25 -4.61
N VAL A 3 2.26 -13.33 -3.86
CA VAL A 3 2.56 -11.95 -4.31
C VAL A 3 4.01 -11.86 -4.77
N LYS A 4 4.31 -10.98 -5.74
CA LYS A 4 5.68 -10.74 -6.24
C LYS A 4 6.58 -10.15 -5.14
N PHE A 5 6.01 -9.32 -4.29
CA PHE A 5 6.68 -8.67 -3.16
C PHE A 5 5.66 -8.24 -2.10
N ARG A 6 6.18 -7.79 -0.96
CA ARG A 6 5.41 -7.17 0.13
C ARG A 6 5.64 -5.67 0.17
N VAL A 7 4.64 -4.92 0.59
CA VAL A 7 4.76 -3.47 0.83
C VAL A 7 4.96 -3.23 2.32
N SER A 8 6.05 -2.57 2.67
CA SER A 8 6.32 -2.07 4.02
C SER A 8 6.04 -0.57 4.11
N ILE A 9 5.43 -0.17 5.22
CA ILE A 9 4.97 1.21 5.44
C ILE A 9 5.75 1.80 6.61
N TYR A 10 6.24 3.03 6.42
CA TYR A 10 6.96 3.79 7.42
C TYR A 10 6.24 5.11 7.66
N LYS A 11 6.34 5.63 8.88
CA LYS A 11 5.92 6.98 9.23
C LYS A 11 7.03 7.63 10.04
N ASP A 12 7.48 8.80 9.60
CA ASP A 12 8.54 9.56 10.28
C ASP A 12 9.80 8.68 10.54
N GLY A 13 10.15 7.83 9.57
CA GLY A 13 11.27 6.89 9.66
C GLY A 13 11.01 5.59 10.43
N LYS A 14 9.89 5.48 11.15
CA LYS A 14 9.53 4.25 11.90
C LYS A 14 8.69 3.30 11.05
N LYS A 15 9.14 2.04 10.92
CA LYS A 15 8.35 0.96 10.29
C LYS A 15 7.09 0.69 11.12
N LEU A 16 5.95 0.74 10.46
CA LEU A 16 4.65 0.50 11.10
C LEU A 16 4.37 -0.99 11.22
N LYS A 17 3.64 -1.33 12.29
CA LYS A 17 2.99 -2.62 12.51
C LYS A 17 1.48 -2.41 12.48
N LYS A 18 0.72 -3.49 12.26
CA LYS A 18 -0.75 -3.43 12.28
C LYS A 18 -1.33 -2.79 13.54
N VAL A 19 -0.66 -2.97 14.69
CA VAL A 19 -1.07 -2.42 16.00
C VAL A 19 -1.03 -0.90 16.03
N ASP A 20 -0.14 -0.26 15.25
CA ASP A 20 -0.04 1.20 15.16
C ASP A 20 -1.25 1.84 14.43
N LEU A 21 -2.10 1.01 13.80
CA LEU A 21 -3.30 1.43 13.08
C LEU A 21 -4.60 0.89 13.70
N VAL A 22 -4.51 0.20 14.85
CA VAL A 22 -5.69 -0.28 15.58
C VAL A 22 -6.48 0.92 16.13
N GLY A 23 -7.80 0.92 15.95
CA GLY A 23 -8.69 1.99 16.40
C GLY A 23 -8.91 3.11 15.39
N LYS A 24 -8.08 3.23 14.35
CA LYS A 24 -8.34 4.16 13.25
C LYS A 24 -9.51 3.69 12.39
N LYS A 25 -10.40 4.61 12.05
CA LYS A 25 -11.64 4.34 11.31
C LYS A 25 -11.69 4.96 9.92
N ASP A 26 -10.76 5.85 9.58
CA ASP A 26 -10.71 6.44 8.24
C ASP A 26 -10.33 5.37 7.20
N PRO A 27 -10.92 5.43 5.99
CA PRO A 27 -10.71 4.41 4.96
C PRO A 27 -9.23 4.20 4.60
N PHE A 28 -8.44 5.28 4.55
CA PHE A 28 -7.02 5.19 4.21
C PHE A 28 -6.25 4.37 5.24
N SER A 29 -6.39 4.69 6.53
CA SER A 29 -5.73 3.95 7.62
C SER A 29 -6.18 2.50 7.71
N ILE A 30 -7.45 2.21 7.41
CA ILE A 30 -7.94 0.82 7.32
C ILE A 30 -7.25 0.10 6.15
N GLY A 31 -7.13 0.75 4.99
CA GLY A 31 -6.38 0.25 3.83
C GLY A 31 -4.93 -0.09 4.19
N LEU A 32 -4.22 0.82 4.84
CA LEU A 32 -2.85 0.60 5.34
C LEU A 32 -2.76 -0.62 6.26
N ARG A 33 -3.73 -0.79 7.18
CA ARG A 33 -3.76 -1.95 8.08
C ARG A 33 -3.87 -3.26 7.30
N TYR A 34 -4.72 -3.31 6.28
CA TYR A 34 -4.85 -4.50 5.42
C TYR A 34 -3.58 -4.79 4.61
N ILE A 35 -2.84 -3.76 4.18
CA ILE A 35 -1.51 -3.94 3.55
C ILE A 35 -0.55 -4.63 4.52
N LEU A 36 -0.48 -4.17 5.79
CA LEU A 36 0.37 -4.77 6.84
C LEU A 36 -0.06 -6.19 7.23
N GLU A 37 -1.30 -6.58 6.91
CA GLU A 37 -1.83 -7.94 7.06
C GLU A 37 -1.70 -8.79 5.79
N PHE A 38 -1.06 -8.27 4.73
CA PHE A 38 -0.92 -8.91 3.42
C PHE A 38 -2.26 -9.24 2.73
N LYS A 39 -3.32 -8.50 3.07
CA LYS A 39 -4.68 -8.61 2.52
C LYS A 39 -4.90 -7.55 1.45
N TYR A 40 -4.24 -7.73 0.30
CA TYR A 40 -4.16 -6.69 -0.73
C TYR A 40 -5.47 -6.39 -1.44
N LEU A 41 -6.36 -7.38 -1.62
CA LEU A 41 -7.68 -7.13 -2.21
C LEU A 41 -8.56 -6.29 -1.29
N GLU A 42 -8.53 -6.57 0.01
CA GLU A 42 -9.22 -5.76 1.03
C GLU A 42 -8.63 -4.36 1.10
N ALA A 43 -7.30 -4.23 1.07
CA ALA A 43 -6.63 -2.94 1.04
C ALA A 43 -7.09 -2.08 -0.15
N THR A 44 -7.12 -2.65 -1.36
CA THR A 44 -7.61 -1.96 -2.56
C THR A 44 -9.01 -1.40 -2.38
N LYS A 45 -9.96 -2.21 -1.84
CA LYS A 45 -11.34 -1.75 -1.61
C LYS A 45 -11.39 -0.50 -0.70
N TRP A 46 -10.63 -0.51 0.39
CA TRP A 46 -10.59 0.61 1.33
C TRP A 46 -9.88 1.84 0.76
N LEU A 47 -8.80 1.65 0.01
CA LEU A 47 -8.12 2.75 -0.67
C LEU A 47 -8.99 3.39 -1.74
N MET A 48 -9.79 2.62 -2.48
CA MET A 48 -10.73 3.18 -3.46
C MET A 48 -11.81 4.06 -2.81
N LEU A 49 -12.13 3.82 -1.54
CA LEU A 49 -13.07 4.62 -0.74
C LEU A 49 -12.41 5.82 -0.04
N SER A 50 -11.08 5.89 0.02
CA SER A 50 -10.40 7.02 0.67
C SER A 50 -10.36 8.24 -0.25
N GLU A 51 -10.16 9.40 0.36
CA GLU A 51 -9.90 10.64 -0.37
C GLU A 51 -8.71 10.49 -1.33
N ASP A 52 -8.77 11.25 -2.42
CA ASP A 52 -7.70 11.29 -3.40
C ASP A 52 -6.45 11.92 -2.81
N SER A 53 -5.32 11.24 -2.99
CA SER A 53 -3.99 11.68 -2.59
C SER A 53 -2.93 10.93 -3.39
N TYR A 54 -1.73 11.48 -3.42
CA TYR A 54 -0.56 10.77 -3.96
C TYR A 54 -0.44 9.36 -3.37
N GLU A 55 -0.50 9.25 -2.04
CA GLU A 55 -0.27 7.98 -1.32
C GLU A 55 -1.32 6.92 -1.62
N LYS A 56 -2.61 7.30 -1.76
CA LYS A 56 -3.68 6.39 -2.16
C LYS A 56 -3.32 5.72 -3.49
N TYR A 57 -3.07 6.54 -4.51
CA TYR A 57 -2.83 6.05 -5.86
C TYR A 57 -1.49 5.33 -5.98
N PHE A 58 -0.46 5.83 -5.30
CA PHE A 58 0.84 5.15 -5.26
C PHE A 58 0.74 3.75 -4.61
N LEU A 59 0.01 3.62 -3.50
CA LEU A 59 -0.24 2.33 -2.86
C LEU A 59 -1.09 1.39 -3.73
N LEU A 60 -2.11 1.91 -4.41
CA LEU A 60 -2.87 1.13 -5.38
C LEU A 60 -1.96 0.60 -6.49
N GLY A 61 -1.04 1.42 -7.00
CA GLY A 61 -0.02 1.01 -7.97
C GLY A 61 0.87 -0.12 -7.43
N LEU A 62 1.44 0.05 -6.24
CA LEU A 62 2.28 -0.96 -5.58
C LEU A 62 1.52 -2.27 -5.34
N ILE A 63 0.27 -2.20 -4.87
CA ILE A 63 -0.58 -3.38 -4.67
C ILE A 63 -0.79 -4.11 -5.98
N ASN A 64 -1.21 -3.41 -7.04
CA ASN A 64 -1.45 -4.01 -8.34
C ASN A 64 -0.19 -4.68 -8.89
N GLN A 65 0.96 -4.03 -8.76
CA GLN A 65 2.24 -4.60 -9.16
C GLN A 65 2.61 -5.85 -8.33
N ALA A 66 2.37 -5.83 -7.01
CA ALA A 66 2.56 -6.99 -6.14
C ALA A 66 1.66 -8.18 -6.54
N LEU A 67 0.48 -7.91 -7.09
CA LEU A 67 -0.47 -8.89 -7.63
C LEU A 67 -0.16 -9.29 -9.08
N GLY A 68 0.84 -8.69 -9.72
CA GLY A 68 1.20 -8.94 -11.12
C GLY A 68 0.29 -8.26 -12.15
N GLN A 69 -0.51 -7.28 -11.72
CA GLN A 69 -1.41 -6.49 -12.56
C GLN A 69 -0.67 -5.24 -13.06
N ASP A 70 0.38 -5.45 -13.86
CA ASP A 70 1.38 -4.41 -14.18
C ASP A 70 0.78 -3.26 -15.03
N HIS A 71 -0.22 -3.53 -15.88
CA HIS A 71 -0.92 -2.48 -16.64
C HIS A 71 -1.69 -1.52 -15.72
N GLN A 72 -2.52 -2.07 -14.83
CA GLN A 72 -3.30 -1.29 -13.87
C GLN A 72 -2.40 -0.58 -12.86
N ALA A 73 -1.28 -1.19 -12.48
CA ALA A 73 -0.29 -0.53 -11.64
C ALA A 73 0.24 0.76 -12.27
N LYS A 74 0.56 0.72 -13.57
CA LYS A 74 1.04 1.90 -14.31
C LYS A 74 0.02 3.04 -14.32
N GLU A 75 -1.25 2.73 -14.55
CA GLU A 75 -2.33 3.73 -14.53
C GLU A 75 -2.42 4.42 -13.16
N PHE A 76 -2.35 3.65 -12.08
CA PHE A 76 -2.38 4.21 -10.73
C PHE A 76 -1.13 5.03 -10.39
N PHE A 77 0.06 4.64 -10.83
CA PHE A 77 1.26 5.47 -10.65
C PHE A 77 1.14 6.79 -11.42
N GLN A 78 0.65 6.76 -12.66
CA GLN A 78 0.42 7.97 -13.44
C GLN A 78 -0.64 8.88 -12.80
N GLU A 79 -1.68 8.29 -12.21
CA GLU A 79 -2.67 9.05 -11.46
C GLU A 79 -2.05 9.68 -10.21
N ALA A 80 -1.21 8.96 -9.46
CA ALA A 80 -0.56 9.46 -8.25
C ALA A 80 0.20 10.77 -8.49
N GLU A 81 0.95 10.86 -9.59
CA GLU A 81 1.73 12.06 -9.96
C GLU A 81 0.88 13.33 -10.18
N LYS A 82 -0.45 13.18 -10.34
CA LYS A 82 -1.38 14.33 -10.47
C LYS A 82 -1.80 14.91 -9.12
N HIS A 83 -1.52 14.22 -8.01
CA HIS A 83 -1.96 14.61 -6.68
C HIS A 83 -0.77 14.98 -5.79
N PRO A 84 -0.89 16.01 -4.93
CA PRO A 84 0.15 16.31 -3.96
C PRO A 84 0.19 15.25 -2.84
N PRO A 85 1.38 14.99 -2.25
CA PRO A 85 1.49 14.22 -1.00
C PRO A 85 0.71 14.90 0.13
N LYS A 86 -0.01 14.10 0.93
CA LYS A 86 -0.82 14.58 2.06
C LYS A 86 -0.31 14.12 3.42
N THR A 87 0.64 13.18 3.45
CA THR A 87 1.08 12.51 4.67
C THR A 87 2.60 12.35 4.71
N SER A 88 3.13 12.04 5.89
CA SER A 88 4.55 11.66 6.07
C SER A 88 4.81 10.16 5.89
N TYR A 89 3.84 9.42 5.33
CA TYR A 89 4.01 7.99 5.08
C TYR A 89 4.95 7.76 3.91
N THR A 90 5.84 6.79 4.06
CA THR A 90 6.69 6.30 2.97
C THR A 90 6.53 4.78 2.80
N PHE A 91 6.75 4.30 1.59
CA PHE A 91 6.46 2.93 1.19
C PHE A 91 7.70 2.28 0.58
N GLN A 92 7.99 1.04 0.97
CA GLN A 92 9.12 0.27 0.48
C GLN A 92 8.70 -1.12 0.02
N ILE A 93 9.36 -1.62 -1.01
CA ILE A 93 9.16 -2.97 -1.56
C ILE A 93 10.08 -3.94 -0.80
N GLU A 94 9.50 -5.02 -0.29
CA GLU A 94 10.22 -6.11 0.36
C GLU A 94 10.00 -7.41 -0.43
N HIS A 95 11.06 -7.92 -1.05
CA HIS A 95 11.01 -9.24 -1.65
C HIS A 95 11.01 -10.30 -0.53
N PRO A 96 10.08 -11.28 -0.56
CA PRO A 96 10.21 -12.43 0.34
C PRO A 96 11.55 -13.09 0.01
N GLN A 97 12.48 -13.08 0.97
CA GLN A 97 13.76 -13.78 0.80
C GLN A 97 13.43 -15.22 0.39
N SER A 98 13.97 -15.65 -0.74
CA SER A 98 14.02 -17.07 -1.07
C SER A 98 14.72 -17.74 0.10
N SER A 99 14.00 -18.55 0.87
CA SER A 99 14.64 -19.49 1.77
C SER A 99 15.45 -20.42 0.86
N SER A 100 16.74 -20.14 0.72
CA SER A 100 17.71 -21.07 0.17
C SER A 100 17.74 -22.26 1.13
N LEU A 101 16.97 -23.29 0.80
CA LEU A 101 17.18 -24.65 1.32
C LEU A 101 18.31 -25.29 0.53
#